data_AF-A0AAU3G419-F1
#
_entry.id   AF-A0AAU3G419-F1
#
_cell.length_a   1.000
_cell.length_b   1.000
_cell.length_c   1.000
_cell.angle_alpha   90.00
_cell.angle_beta   90.00
_cell.angle_gamma   90.00
#
_symmetry.space_group_name_H-M   'P 1'
#
loop_
_entity.id
_entity.type
_entity.pdbx_description
1 polymer ?
#
loop_
_entity_poly.entity_id
_entity_poly.type
_entity_poly.pdbx_seq_one_letter_code
_entity_poly.pdbx_strand_id
1 'polypeptide(L)'
;MATEDEAALREELRMVEEDLTRLRQTAAELRERVGERADSPTDSAEISTLITMAEEQEAFAETLEARREELLRRLGEQEQAGGEQAGR
;
A
#
# COMPACT_ATOMS: atom_id res chain seq x y z
N MET A 1 -18.77 -14.48 17.41
CA MET A 1 -17.44 -14.03 17.88
C MET A 1 -16.53 -14.04 16.66
N ALA A 2 -15.79 -12.96 16.42
CA ALA A 2 -14.75 -12.98 15.37
C ALA A 2 -13.74 -14.09 15.68
N THR A 3 -13.33 -14.84 14.67
CA THR A 3 -12.32 -15.90 14.84
C THR A 3 -10.95 -15.27 15.09
N GLU A 4 -10.04 -15.99 15.74
CA GLU A 4 -8.65 -15.52 15.92
C GLU A 4 -7.98 -15.21 14.56
N ASP A 5 -8.34 -15.99 13.54
CA ASP A 5 -7.91 -15.78 12.15
C ASP A 5 -8.44 -14.47 11.55
N GLU A 6 -9.71 -14.13 11.77
CA GLU A 6 -10.31 -12.89 11.31
C GLU A 6 -9.66 -11.66 11.97
N ALA A 7 -9.35 -11.75 13.26
CA ALA A 7 -8.63 -10.70 13.98
C ALA A 7 -7.21 -10.51 13.44
N ALA A 8 -6.49 -11.60 13.18
CA ALA A 8 -5.15 -11.56 12.59
C ALA A 8 -5.16 -10.95 11.18
N LEU A 9 -6.16 -11.28 10.35
CA LEU A 9 -6.31 -10.71 9.00
C LEU A 9 -6.60 -9.21 9.04
N ARG A 10 -7.42 -8.73 9.98
CA ARG A 10 -7.68 -7.29 10.14
C ARG A 10 -6.46 -6.52 10.62
N GLU A 11 -5.67 -7.10 11.52
CA GLU A 11 -4.43 -6.47 11.97
C GLU A 11 -3.39 -6.40 10.84
N GLU A 12 -3.24 -7.47 10.07
CA GLU A 12 -2.38 -7.46 8.88
C GLU A 12 -2.84 -6.40 7.87
N LEU A 13 -4.14 -6.32 7.59
CA LEU A 13 -4.71 -5.32 6.69
C LEU A 13 -4.40 -3.90 7.17
N ARG A 14 -4.55 -3.63 8.47
CA ARG A 14 -4.23 -2.32 9.07
C ARG A 14 -2.76 -1.95 8.84
N MET A 15 -1.84 -2.87 9.09
CA MET A 15 -0.40 -2.63 8.88
C MET A 15 -0.09 -2.35 7.41
N VAL A 16 -0.66 -3.13 6.48
CA VAL A 16 -0.49 -2.93 5.04
C VAL A 16 -1.03 -1.56 4.61
N GLU A 17 -2.19 -1.14 5.10
CA GLU A 17 -2.78 0.16 4.76
C GLU A 17 -1.96 1.34 5.32
N GLU A 18 -1.36 1.19 6.50
CA GLU A 18 -0.43 2.18 7.07
C GLU A 18 0.83 2.32 6.23
N ASP A 19 1.46 1.21 5.85
CA ASP A 19 2.69 1.23 5.06
C ASP A 19 2.44 1.76 3.64
N LEU A 20 1.31 1.37 3.02
CA LEU A 20 0.88 1.87 1.72
C LEU A 20 0.64 3.39 1.73
N THR A 21 0.08 3.92 2.82
CA THR A 21 -0.07 5.37 3.01
C THR A 21 1.30 6.07 3.04
N ARG A 22 2.27 5.52 3.78
CA ARG A 22 3.62 6.07 3.89
C ARG A 22 4.39 6.02 2.57
N LEU A 23 4.30 4.92 1.84
CA LEU A 23 4.96 4.76 0.54
C LEU A 23 4.43 5.76 -0.49
N ARG A 24 3.10 5.92 -0.57
CA ARG A 24 2.48 6.89 -1.48
C ARG A 24 2.84 8.33 -1.12
N GLN A 25 2.91 8.67 0.17
CA GLN A 25 3.40 9.98 0.61
C GLN A 25 4.85 10.21 0.17
N THR A 26 5.72 9.23 0.40
CA THR A 26 7.15 9.31 0.01
C THR A 26 7.32 9.46 -1.50
N ALA A 27 6.57 8.69 -2.30
CA ALA A 27 6.59 8.80 -3.76
C ALA A 27 6.14 10.21 -4.23
N ALA A 28 5.07 10.74 -3.64
CA ALA A 28 4.57 12.07 -3.95
C ALA A 28 5.60 13.16 -3.63
N GLU A 29 6.24 13.10 -2.46
CA GLU A 29 7.31 14.03 -2.06
C GLU A 29 8.51 13.98 -3.01
N LEU A 30 8.89 12.79 -3.49
CA LEU A 30 9.96 12.63 -4.48
C LEU A 30 9.58 13.25 -5.83
N ARG A 31 8.35 13.05 -6.29
CA ARG A 31 7.82 13.64 -7.53
C ARG A 31 7.72 15.17 -7.43
N GLU A 32 7.32 15.70 -6.29
CA GLU A 32 7.29 17.14 -6.02
C GLU A 32 8.70 17.74 -6.15
N ARG A 33 9.70 17.12 -5.51
CA ARG A 33 11.11 17.51 -5.62
C ARG A 33 11.64 17.47 -7.05
N VAL A 34 11.22 16.50 -7.86
CA VAL A 34 11.54 16.46 -9.29
C VAL A 34 10.97 17.68 -10.01
N GLY A 35 9.71 18.02 -9.74
CA GLY A 35 9.04 19.19 -10.30
C GLY A 35 9.72 20.52 -9.92
N GLU A 36 10.04 20.70 -8.64
CA GLU A 36 10.76 21.89 -8.14
C GLU A 36 12.12 22.10 -8.80
N ARG A 37 12.78 20.99 -9.20
CA ARG A 37 14.12 20.99 -9.78
C ARG A 37 14.11 21.04 -11.31
N ALA A 38 12.98 20.84 -11.96
CA ALA A 38 12.87 20.80 -13.42
C ALA A 38 13.27 22.14 -14.08
N ASP A 39 13.04 23.27 -13.39
CA ASP A 39 13.37 24.62 -13.87
C ASP A 39 14.71 25.16 -13.33
N SER A 40 15.43 24.35 -12.55
CA SER A 40 16.73 24.70 -11.95
C SER A 40 17.88 24.20 -12.84
N PRO A 41 19.07 24.84 -12.83
CA PRO A 41 20.29 24.31 -13.46
C PRO A 41 20.86 23.08 -12.70
N THR A 42 19.98 22.21 -12.20
CA THR A 42 20.31 20.97 -11.49
C THR A 42 20.80 19.91 -12.46
N ASP A 43 21.70 19.03 -12.00
CA ASP A 43 22.25 17.95 -12.82
C ASP A 43 21.16 16.94 -13.21
N SER A 44 21.05 16.63 -14.51
CA SER A 44 20.13 15.62 -15.01
C SER A 44 20.28 14.26 -14.33
N ALA A 45 21.49 13.93 -13.84
CA ALA A 45 21.73 12.70 -13.07
C ALA A 45 21.03 12.72 -11.70
N GLU A 46 20.95 13.88 -11.05
CA GLU A 46 20.26 14.04 -9.77
C GLU A 46 18.74 13.93 -9.95
N ILE A 47 18.19 14.53 -11.01
CA ILE A 47 16.78 14.40 -11.37
C ILE A 47 16.43 12.94 -11.67
N SER A 48 17.26 12.26 -12.46
CA SER A 48 17.08 10.84 -12.79
C SER A 48 17.05 9.96 -11.54
N THR A 49 17.94 10.23 -10.57
CA THR A 49 17.99 9.51 -9.30
C THR A 49 16.68 9.66 -8.52
N LEU A 50 16.14 10.88 -8.42
CA LEU A 50 14.86 11.12 -7.73
C LEU A 50 13.68 10.43 -8.41
N ILE A 51 13.69 10.39 -9.75
CA ILE A 51 12.66 9.67 -10.53
C ILE A 51 12.74 8.17 -10.24
N THR A 52 13.93 7.56 -10.33
CA THR A 52 14.11 6.13 -10.00
C THR A 52 13.64 5.82 -8.59
N MET A 53 13.99 6.65 -7.60
CA MET A 53 13.53 6.45 -6.22
C MET A 53 12.00 6.51 -6.10
N ALA A 54 11.34 7.44 -6.80
CA ALA A 54 9.87 7.53 -6.79
C ALA A 54 9.23 6.29 -7.42
N GLU A 55 9.76 5.84 -8.56
CA GLU A 55 9.29 4.64 -9.26
C GLU A 55 9.47 3.37 -8.41
N GLU A 56 10.56 3.26 -7.66
CA GLU A 56 10.77 2.17 -6.70
C GLU A 56 9.71 2.18 -5.59
N GLN A 57 9.38 3.34 -5.02
CA GLN A 57 8.32 3.44 -4.01
C GLN A 57 6.94 3.06 -4.58
N GLU A 58 6.66 3.49 -5.81
CA GLU A 58 5.42 3.16 -6.53
C GLU A 58 5.31 1.64 -6.76
N ALA A 59 6.38 0.97 -7.20
CA ALA A 59 6.40 -0.48 -7.40
C ALA A 59 6.18 -1.28 -6.09
N PHE A 60 6.75 -0.81 -4.97
CA PHE A 60 6.45 -1.40 -3.66
C PHE A 60 5.00 -1.18 -3.24
N ALA A 61 4.43 0.00 -3.51
CA ALA A 61 3.04 0.30 -3.23
C ALA A 61 2.09 -0.63 -4.01
N GLU A 62 2.35 -0.90 -5.29
CA GLU A 62 1.58 -1.86 -6.10
C GLU A 62 1.57 -3.27 -5.49
N THR A 63 2.72 -3.70 -4.95
CA THR A 63 2.82 -5.00 -4.27
C THR A 63 1.98 -5.05 -3.00
N LEU A 64 1.98 -3.97 -2.21
CA LEU A 64 1.12 -3.86 -1.02
C LEU A 64 -0.36 -3.73 -1.37
N GLU A 65 -0.71 -3.09 -2.47
CA GLU A 65 -2.09 -3.00 -2.97
C GLU A 65 -2.63 -4.39 -3.32
N ALA A 66 -1.85 -5.20 -4.04
CA ALA A 66 -2.23 -6.59 -4.32
C ALA A 66 -2.41 -7.41 -3.03
N ARG A 67 -1.55 -7.19 -2.03
CA ARG A 67 -1.70 -7.83 -0.72
C ARG A 67 -2.97 -7.39 0.01
N ARG A 68 -3.27 -6.08 0.00
CA ARG A 68 -4.47 -5.49 0.59
C ARG A 68 -5.74 -6.10 0.00
N GLU A 69 -5.81 -6.20 -1.34
CA GLU A 69 -6.94 -6.80 -2.04
C GLU A 69 -7.16 -8.26 -1.65
N GLU A 70 -6.07 -9.04 -1.57
CA GLU A 70 -6.13 -10.43 -1.12
C GLU A 70 -6.62 -10.56 0.33
N LEU A 71 -6.18 -9.68 1.23
CA LEU A 71 -6.65 -9.67 2.63
C LEU A 71 -8.14 -9.32 2.73
N LEU A 72 -8.60 -8.32 1.96
CA LEU A 72 -10.02 -7.96 1.89
C LEU A 72 -10.88 -9.10 1.36
N ARG A 73 -10.42 -9.80 0.31
CA ARG A 73 -11.10 -10.98 -0.22
C ARG A 73 -11.24 -12.06 0.84
N ARG A 74 -10.15 -12.40 1.55
CA ARG A 74 -10.15 -13.41 2.62
C ARG A 74 -11.06 -13.02 3.79
N LEU A 75 -11.08 -11.74 4.18
CA LEU A 75 -11.99 -11.25 5.22
C LEU A 75 -13.46 -11.39 4.79
N GLY A 76 -13.79 -11.05 3.55
CA GLY A 76 -15.15 -11.25 3.01
C GLY A 76 -15.58 -12.72 2.98
N GLU A 77 -14.66 -13.64 2.75
CA GLU A 77 -14.91 -15.09 2.82
C GLU A 77 -15.15 -15.57 4.25
N GLN A 78 -14.40 -15.06 5.24
CA GLN A 78 -14.61 -15.37 6.65
C GLN A 78 -15.96 -14.87 7.17
N GLU A 79 -16.36 -13.66 6.77
CA GLU A 79 -17.65 -13.06 7.15
C GLU A 79 -18.84 -13.89 6.60
N GLN A 80 -18.72 -14.41 5.38
CA GLN A 80 -19.73 -15.30 4.79
C GLN A 80 -19.78 -16.67 5.48
N ALA A 81 -18.62 -17.27 5.75
CA ALA A 81 -18.53 -18.57 6.41
C ALA A 81 -19.04 -18.56 7.86
N GLY A 82 -18.84 -17.45 8.59
CA GLY A 82 -19.39 -17.25 9.93
C GLY A 82 -20.91 -17.05 9.93
N GLY A 83 -21.47 -16.49 8.86
CA GLY A 83 -22.91 -16.29 8.68
C GLY A 83 -23.69 -17.60 8.43
N GLU A 84 -23.13 -18.53 7.67
CA GLU A 84 -23.76 -19.83 7.37
C GLU A 84 -23.85 -20.77 8.58
N GLN A 85 -22.99 -20.60 9.59
CA GLN A 85 -23.02 -21.42 10.81
C GLN A 85 -24.08 -20.96 11.83
N ALA A 86 -24.55 -19.72 11.75
CA ALA A 86 -25.55 -19.16 12.67
C ALA A 86 -27.00 -19.43 12.24
N GLY A 87 -27.22 -20.02 11.06
CA GLY A 87 -28.54 -20.23 10.44
C GLY A 87 -29.11 -21.66 10.52
N ARG A 88 -28.52 -22.57 11.33
CA ARG A 88 -29.04 -23.94 11.53
C ARG A 88 -29.53 -24.17 12.95
#